data_AF-A0A1Q4HEB5-F1
#
_entry.id   AF-A0A1Q4HEB5-F1
#
_cell.length_a   1.000
_cell.length_b   1.000
_cell.length_c   1.000
_cell.angle_alpha   90.00
_cell.angle_beta   90.00
_cell.angle_gamma   90.00
#
_symmetry.space_group_name_H-M   'P 1'
#
loop_
_entity.id
_entity.type
_entity.pdbx_description
1 polymer ?
#
loop_
_entity_poly.entity_id
_entity_poly.type
_entity_poly.pdbx_seq_one_letter_code
_entity_poly.pdbx_strand_id
1 'polypeptide(L)'
;MKVRVPYGPLAQGLAPLGGADGDISDGLVFAPAPVNSWDEAESELVDVFELSKQAILAHAPVVYLVETAAVLGRASVLNSSVATGLVGAARIFAFEGKRTDDYATVISYDAGQPASTIVEAVQFVMSTRSALGQVVSLGTEHVGAMLP
;
A
#
# COMPACT_ATOMS: atom_id res chain seq x y z
N MET A 1 -8.92 6.46 -10.85
CA MET A 1 -7.91 5.93 -9.91
C MET A 1 -7.61 4.47 -10.19
N LYS A 2 -6.31 4.14 -10.29
CA LYS A 2 -5.84 2.77 -10.46
C LYS A 2 -5.89 2.04 -9.12
N VAL A 3 -6.60 0.90 -9.08
CA VAL A 3 -6.69 0.05 -7.89
C VAL A 3 -6.20 -1.35 -8.26
N ARG A 4 -5.08 -1.76 -7.66
CA ARG A 4 -4.46 -3.08 -7.84
C ARG A 4 -4.46 -3.79 -6.49
N VAL A 5 -5.52 -4.53 -6.21
CA VAL A 5 -5.64 -5.33 -4.99
C VAL A 5 -6.12 -6.74 -5.34
N PRO A 6 -5.71 -7.79 -4.59
CA PRO A 6 -6.20 -9.14 -4.82
C PRO A 6 -7.73 -9.21 -4.67
N TYR A 7 -8.37 -10.09 -5.44
CA TYR A 7 -9.83 -10.29 -5.36
C TYR A 7 -10.28 -10.62 -3.93
N GLY A 8 -11.45 -10.12 -3.54
CA GLY A 8 -12.04 -10.39 -2.24
C GLY A 8 -12.87 -9.21 -1.70
N PRO A 9 -13.22 -9.24 -0.41
CA PRO A 9 -14.00 -8.17 0.23
C PRO A 9 -13.34 -6.80 0.15
N LEU A 10 -12.00 -6.75 0.24
CA LEU A 10 -11.24 -5.51 0.10
C LEU A 10 -11.33 -4.92 -1.31
N ALA A 11 -11.19 -5.75 -2.35
CA ALA A 11 -11.39 -5.33 -3.74
C ALA A 11 -12.80 -4.78 -3.99
N GLN A 12 -13.82 -5.46 -3.44
CA GLN A 12 -15.21 -5.01 -3.55
C GLN A 12 -15.44 -3.68 -2.85
N GLY A 13 -14.86 -3.50 -1.65
CA GLY A 13 -14.95 -2.24 -0.90
C GLY A 13 -14.25 -1.07 -1.59
N LEU A 14 -13.15 -1.32 -2.31
CA LEU A 14 -12.39 -0.30 -3.03
C LEU A 14 -12.91 -0.01 -4.45
N ALA A 15 -13.78 -0.86 -5.01
CA ALA A 15 -14.35 -0.68 -6.35
C ALA A 15 -15.00 0.71 -6.60
N PRO A 16 -15.68 1.36 -5.62
CA PRO A 16 -16.18 2.72 -5.81
C PRO A 16 -15.10 3.79 -5.95
N LEU A 17 -13.87 3.53 -5.49
CA LEU A 17 -12.74 4.45 -5.62
C LEU A 17 -12.05 4.34 -6.98
N GLY A 18 -12.11 3.17 -7.61
CA GLY A 18 -11.44 2.88 -8.86
C GLY A 18 -11.36 1.39 -9.14
N GLY A 19 -10.55 1.03 -10.14
CA GLY A 19 -10.43 -0.36 -10.56
C GLY A 19 -9.12 -0.66 -11.27
N ALA A 20 -8.98 -1.89 -11.74
CA ALA A 20 -7.78 -2.35 -12.42
C ALA A 20 -7.47 -1.52 -13.69
N ASP A 21 -8.48 -1.01 -14.38
CA ASP A 21 -8.31 -0.16 -15.57
C ASP A 21 -8.46 1.34 -15.27
N GLY A 22 -8.48 1.72 -13.99
CA GLY A 22 -8.64 3.11 -13.60
C GLY A 22 -7.41 3.95 -13.96
N ASP A 23 -7.65 5.25 -14.16
CA ASP A 23 -6.60 6.21 -14.50
C ASP A 23 -5.60 6.37 -13.34
N ILE A 24 -4.31 6.20 -13.64
CA ILE A 24 -3.21 6.31 -12.68
C ILE A 24 -2.99 7.76 -12.24
N SER A 25 -3.38 8.74 -13.05
CA SER A 25 -3.25 10.17 -12.73
C SER A 25 -4.20 10.63 -11.60
N ASP A 26 -5.25 9.86 -11.33
CA ASP A 26 -6.13 10.09 -10.17
C ASP A 26 -5.55 9.50 -8.86
N GLY A 27 -4.52 8.65 -8.95
CA GLY A 27 -3.88 7.97 -7.82
C GLY A 27 -3.75 6.46 -7.97
N LEU A 28 -2.99 5.86 -7.06
CA LEU A 28 -2.73 4.43 -6.98
C LEU A 28 -3.07 3.87 -5.59
N VAL A 29 -3.88 2.81 -5.56
CA VAL A 29 -4.02 1.94 -4.39
C VAL A 29 -3.49 0.56 -4.75
N PHE A 30 -2.50 0.07 -4.02
CA PHE A 30 -1.86 -1.21 -4.30
C PHE A 30 -1.85 -2.09 -3.04
N ALA A 31 -2.30 -3.34 -3.18
CA ALA A 31 -2.10 -4.40 -2.21
C ALA A 31 -1.37 -5.56 -2.90
N PRO A 32 -0.30 -6.12 -2.30
CA PRO A 32 0.39 -7.26 -2.88
C PRO A 32 -0.50 -8.50 -2.84
N ALA A 33 -0.37 -9.37 -3.85
CA ALA A 33 -0.95 -10.71 -3.77
C ALA A 33 -0.12 -11.60 -2.85
N PRO A 34 -0.71 -12.64 -2.23
CA PRO A 34 0.07 -13.62 -1.50
C PRO A 34 1.11 -14.30 -2.41
N VAL A 35 2.37 -14.28 -1.99
CA VAL A 35 3.50 -14.85 -2.74
C VAL A 35 4.01 -16.14 -2.12
N ASN A 36 4.36 -17.11 -2.97
CA ASN A 36 4.83 -18.45 -2.60
C ASN A 36 6.19 -18.80 -3.20
N SER A 37 6.75 -17.96 -4.07
CA SER A 37 8.11 -18.08 -4.60
C SER A 37 8.85 -16.74 -4.61
N TRP A 38 10.18 -16.78 -4.77
CA TRP A 38 10.98 -15.57 -4.94
C TRP A 38 10.64 -14.84 -6.24
N ASP A 39 10.39 -15.58 -7.33
CA ASP A 39 10.01 -15.00 -8.62
C ASP A 39 8.67 -14.24 -8.52
N GLU A 40 7.70 -14.78 -7.78
CA GLU A 40 6.43 -14.09 -7.50
C GLU A 40 6.67 -12.82 -6.65
N ALA A 41 7.52 -12.90 -5.62
CA ALA A 41 7.86 -11.74 -4.79
C ALA A 41 8.59 -10.63 -5.58
N GLU A 42 9.51 -11.00 -6.47
CA GLU A 42 10.18 -10.08 -7.38
C GLU A 42 9.16 -9.45 -8.35
N SER A 43 8.29 -10.27 -8.95
CA SER A 43 7.23 -9.79 -9.84
C SER A 43 6.32 -8.75 -9.16
N GLU A 44 5.89 -9.00 -7.92
CA GLU A 44 5.08 -8.05 -7.14
C GLU A 44 5.81 -6.72 -6.89
N LEU A 45 7.11 -6.79 -6.58
CA LEU A 45 7.94 -5.60 -6.32
C LEU A 45 8.23 -4.80 -7.60
N VAL A 46 8.42 -5.47 -8.73
CA VAL A 46 8.56 -4.82 -10.04
C VAL A 46 7.25 -4.12 -10.43
N ASP A 47 6.12 -4.83 -10.31
CA ASP A 47 4.80 -4.31 -10.64
C ASP A 47 4.47 -3.05 -9.84
N VAL A 48 4.67 -3.09 -8.52
CA VAL A 48 4.39 -1.92 -7.67
C VAL A 48 5.34 -0.77 -7.97
N PHE A 49 6.60 -1.03 -8.29
CA PHE A 49 7.56 0.02 -8.64
C PHE A 49 7.16 0.73 -9.93
N GLU A 50 6.83 -0.01 -10.99
CA GLU A 50 6.41 0.58 -12.27
C GLU A 50 5.10 1.38 -12.13
N LEU A 51 4.12 0.85 -11.39
CA LEU A 51 2.88 1.59 -11.12
C LEU A 51 3.11 2.84 -10.27
N SER A 52 3.94 2.75 -9.23
CA SER A 52 4.25 3.88 -8.35
C SER A 52 4.99 4.97 -9.10
N LYS A 53 5.96 4.60 -9.94
CA LYS A 53 6.67 5.53 -10.82
C LYS A 53 5.71 6.28 -11.75
N GLN A 54 4.75 5.58 -12.36
CA GLN A 54 3.74 6.22 -13.21
C GLN A 54 2.87 7.20 -12.42
N ALA A 55 2.40 6.81 -11.22
CA ALA A 55 1.60 7.68 -10.37
C ALA A 55 2.38 8.93 -9.91
N ILE A 56 3.63 8.76 -9.50
CA ILE A 56 4.50 9.86 -9.05
C ILE A 56 4.79 10.82 -10.21
N LEU A 57 5.10 10.32 -11.40
CA LEU A 57 5.29 11.18 -12.58
C LEU A 57 4.02 11.96 -12.97
N ALA A 58 2.85 11.47 -12.59
CA ALA A 58 1.56 12.14 -12.77
C ALA A 58 1.17 13.03 -11.59
N HIS A 59 2.04 13.20 -10.57
CA HIS A 59 1.75 13.91 -9.32
C HIS A 59 0.53 13.38 -8.56
N ALA A 60 0.31 12.07 -8.65
CA ALA A 60 -0.83 11.38 -8.10
C ALA A 60 -0.48 10.68 -6.77
N PRO A 61 -1.39 10.68 -5.78
CA PRO A 61 -1.13 10.05 -4.49
C PRO A 61 -1.05 8.52 -4.60
N VAL A 62 -0.16 7.92 -3.80
CA VAL A 62 0.07 6.47 -3.75
C VAL A 62 -0.23 5.92 -2.35
N VAL A 63 -0.99 4.82 -2.29
CA VAL A 63 -1.29 4.10 -1.05
C VAL A 63 -0.97 2.63 -1.20
N TYR A 64 -0.10 2.12 -0.33
CA TYR A 64 0.18 0.69 -0.19
C TYR A 64 -0.62 0.10 0.96
N LEU A 65 -1.28 -1.03 0.72
CA LEU A 65 -2.00 -1.78 1.73
C LEU A 65 -1.20 -3.04 2.05
N VAL A 66 -0.90 -3.26 3.33
CA VAL A 66 -0.11 -4.42 3.77
C VAL A 66 -0.71 -4.99 5.06
N GLU A 67 -0.62 -6.31 5.24
CA GLU A 67 -1.01 -6.90 6.53
C GLU A 67 0.02 -6.56 7.61
N THR A 68 -0.46 -6.17 8.79
CA THR A 68 0.39 -5.83 9.95
C THR A 68 1.33 -6.99 10.29
N ALA A 69 0.85 -8.24 10.28
CA ALA A 69 1.66 -9.43 10.50
C ALA A 69 2.86 -9.52 9.54
N ALA A 70 2.70 -9.17 8.26
CA ALA A 70 3.79 -9.22 7.29
C ALA A 70 4.84 -8.14 7.54
N VAL A 71 4.41 -6.91 7.86
CA VAL A 71 5.30 -5.81 8.22
C VAL A 71 6.14 -6.14 9.48
N LEU A 72 5.56 -6.90 10.41
CA LEU A 72 6.22 -7.32 11.64
C LEU A 72 7.05 -8.59 11.51
N GLY A 73 7.17 -9.17 10.31
CA GLY A 73 7.89 -10.44 10.10
C GLY A 73 7.21 -11.65 10.74
N ARG A 74 5.91 -11.57 11.00
CA ARG A 74 5.06 -12.64 11.56
C ARG A 74 4.28 -13.40 10.48
N ALA A 75 4.44 -13.03 9.21
CA ALA A 75 3.96 -13.79 8.06
C ALA A 75 5.08 -14.69 7.49
N SER A 76 4.87 -15.28 6.31
CA SER A 76 5.97 -15.98 5.62
C SER A 76 7.09 -15.01 5.24
N VAL A 77 8.30 -15.55 5.07
CA VAL A 77 9.49 -14.75 4.69
C VAL A 77 9.25 -13.96 3.41
N LEU A 78 8.60 -14.57 2.41
CA LEU A 78 8.32 -13.93 1.12
C LEU A 78 7.35 -12.76 1.26
N ASN A 79 6.19 -12.98 1.91
CA ASN A 79 5.19 -11.92 2.11
C ASN A 79 5.74 -10.79 2.98
N SER A 80 6.53 -11.11 4.02
CA SER A 80 7.17 -10.11 4.88
C SER A 80 8.23 -9.29 4.12
N SER A 81 8.95 -9.92 3.18
CA SER A 81 9.92 -9.24 2.32
C SER A 81 9.24 -8.23 1.39
N VAL A 82 8.13 -8.61 0.75
CA VAL A 82 7.33 -7.69 -0.08
C VAL A 82 6.78 -6.54 0.76
N ALA A 83 6.15 -6.83 1.91
CA ALA A 83 5.60 -5.79 2.79
C ALA A 83 6.67 -4.80 3.27
N THR A 84 7.85 -5.28 3.67
CA THR A 84 8.97 -4.41 4.08
C THR A 84 9.50 -3.59 2.90
N GLY A 85 9.55 -4.16 1.70
CA GLY A 85 9.90 -3.46 0.47
C GLY A 85 8.94 -2.29 0.19
N LEU A 86 7.64 -2.49 0.37
CA LEU A 86 6.62 -1.43 0.21
C LEU A 86 6.78 -0.30 1.24
N VAL A 87 7.10 -0.64 2.50
CA VAL A 87 7.43 0.37 3.53
C VAL A 87 8.67 1.18 3.15
N GLY A 88 9.71 0.51 2.67
CA GLY A 88 10.91 1.17 2.16
C GLY A 88 10.61 2.09 0.98
N ALA A 89 9.85 1.60 -0.01
CA ALA A 89 9.43 2.37 -1.19
C ALA A 89 8.67 3.63 -0.80
N ALA A 90 7.69 3.54 0.11
CA ALA A 90 6.93 4.70 0.56
C ALA A 90 7.82 5.80 1.16
N ARG A 91 8.81 5.40 1.96
CA ARG A 91 9.78 6.34 2.57
C ARG A 91 10.69 6.99 1.54
N ILE A 92 11.19 6.20 0.59
CA ILE A 92 12.03 6.72 -0.51
C ILE A 92 11.24 7.73 -1.33
N PHE A 93 10.02 7.39 -1.74
CA PHE A 93 9.18 8.28 -2.52
C PHE A 93 8.78 9.54 -1.76
N ALA A 94 8.46 9.44 -0.47
CA ALA A 94 8.19 10.61 0.35
C ALA A 94 9.42 11.52 0.51
N PHE A 95 10.62 10.94 0.58
CA PHE A 95 11.86 11.70 0.65
C PHE A 95 12.17 12.42 -0.67
N GLU A 96 12.04 11.72 -1.80
CA GLU A 96 12.26 12.28 -3.15
C GLU A 96 11.19 13.31 -3.52
N GLY A 97 9.92 13.03 -3.20
CA GLY A 97 8.74 13.86 -3.49
C GLY A 97 8.57 15.07 -2.57
N LYS A 98 9.49 15.30 -1.63
CA LYS A 98 9.42 16.41 -0.64
C LYS A 98 9.23 17.79 -1.28
N ARG A 99 9.70 17.99 -2.51
CA ARG A 99 9.62 19.29 -3.22
C ARG A 99 8.38 19.43 -4.11
N THR A 100 7.74 18.32 -4.47
CA THR A 100 6.68 18.27 -5.48
C THR A 100 5.30 17.94 -4.91
N ASP A 101 5.20 17.76 -3.58
CA ASP A 101 3.95 17.35 -2.93
C ASP A 101 3.49 15.94 -3.38
N ASP A 102 4.44 15.12 -3.84
CA ASP A 102 4.20 13.74 -4.28
C ASP A 102 4.46 12.79 -3.11
N TYR A 103 3.47 11.92 -2.83
CA TYR A 103 3.47 11.16 -1.60
C TYR A 103 3.01 9.72 -1.77
N ALA A 104 3.70 8.85 -1.03
CA ALA A 104 3.32 7.46 -0.84
C ALA A 104 3.11 7.20 0.66
N THR A 105 2.00 6.55 1.00
CA THR A 105 1.65 6.20 2.37
C THR A 105 1.37 4.71 2.46
N VAL A 106 1.76 4.09 3.57
CA VAL A 106 1.42 2.69 3.84
C VAL A 106 0.28 2.65 4.84
N ILE A 107 -0.75 1.86 4.56
CA ILE A 107 -1.76 1.47 5.53
C ILE A 107 -1.48 0.02 5.89
N SER A 108 -1.10 -0.23 7.14
CA SER A 108 -1.05 -1.59 7.67
C SER A 108 -2.40 -1.96 8.27
N TYR A 109 -2.87 -3.18 8.07
CA TYR A 109 -4.13 -3.65 8.65
C TYR A 109 -4.01 -5.05 9.24
N ASP A 110 -4.70 -5.28 10.35
CA ASP A 110 -4.81 -6.63 10.94
C ASP A 110 -5.74 -7.49 10.07
N ALA A 111 -5.49 -8.82 10.00
CA ALA A 111 -6.23 -9.72 9.09
C ALA A 111 -7.75 -9.75 9.33
N GLY A 112 -8.19 -9.45 10.56
CA GLY A 112 -9.61 -9.36 10.94
C GLY A 112 -10.24 -7.98 10.76
N GLN A 113 -9.51 -6.99 10.25
CA GLN A 113 -10.00 -5.63 10.11
C GLN A 113 -11.14 -5.57 9.07
N PRO A 114 -12.29 -4.95 9.38
CA PRO A 114 -13.36 -4.77 8.41
C PRO A 114 -12.90 -4.00 7.17
N ALA A 115 -13.26 -4.49 5.99
CA ALA A 115 -12.91 -3.87 4.71
C ALA A 115 -13.39 -2.40 4.64
N SER A 116 -14.55 -2.07 5.23
CA SER A 116 -15.05 -0.69 5.29
C SER A 116 -14.09 0.25 6.01
N THR A 117 -13.47 -0.19 7.12
CA THR A 117 -12.48 0.61 7.84
C THR A 117 -11.22 0.85 7.02
N ILE A 118 -10.76 -0.17 6.28
CA ILE A 118 -9.60 -0.02 5.39
C ILE A 118 -9.93 0.97 4.26
N VAL A 119 -11.12 0.89 3.67
CA VAL A 119 -11.58 1.81 2.62
C VAL A 119 -11.68 3.25 3.13
N GLU A 120 -12.25 3.46 4.32
CA GLU A 120 -12.31 4.78 4.96
C GLU A 120 -10.91 5.35 5.20
N ALA A 121 -9.96 4.53 5.67
CA ALA A 121 -8.58 4.94 5.85
C ALA A 121 -7.89 5.31 4.52
N VAL A 122 -8.14 4.54 3.45
CA VAL A 122 -7.65 4.88 2.10
C VAL A 122 -8.20 6.23 1.66
N GLN A 123 -9.52 6.45 1.76
CA GLN A 123 -10.15 7.72 1.41
C GLN A 123 -9.57 8.88 2.22
N PHE A 124 -9.35 8.67 3.52
CA PHE A 124 -8.76 9.68 4.40
C PHE A 124 -7.34 10.04 3.98
N VAL A 125 -6.46 9.05 3.79
CA VAL A 125 -5.06 9.28 3.39
C VAL A 125 -4.98 9.95 2.02
N MET A 126 -5.80 9.52 1.06
CA MET A 126 -5.84 10.09 -0.29
C MET A 126 -6.33 11.54 -0.30
N SER A 127 -7.39 11.85 0.47
CA SER A 127 -7.99 13.19 0.51
C SER A 127 -7.11 14.20 1.25
N THR A 128 -6.41 13.76 2.29
CA THR A 128 -5.58 14.63 3.11
C THR A 128 -4.17 14.79 2.58
N ARG A 129 -3.72 13.89 1.68
CA ARG A 129 -2.32 13.75 1.29
C ARG A 129 -1.39 13.67 2.51
N SER A 130 -1.91 13.20 3.64
CA SER A 130 -1.20 13.21 4.93
C SER A 130 -0.42 11.91 5.12
N ALA A 131 0.52 11.92 6.09
CA ALA A 131 1.32 10.75 6.49
C ALA A 131 2.39 10.28 5.48
N LEU A 132 3.18 11.25 4.98
CA LEU A 132 4.26 11.10 4.00
C LEU A 132 5.30 10.04 4.38
N GLY A 133 5.29 8.90 3.67
CA GLY A 133 6.23 7.81 3.93
C GLY A 133 6.05 7.18 5.32
N GLN A 134 4.90 7.38 5.94
CA GLN A 134 4.56 6.80 7.23
C GLN A 134 3.70 5.54 7.05
N VAL A 135 3.67 4.74 8.11
CA VAL A 135 2.75 3.61 8.24
C VAL A 135 1.59 4.03 9.13
N VAL A 136 0.37 4.01 8.58
CA VAL A 136 -0.88 4.19 9.32
C VAL A 136 -1.41 2.81 9.67
N SER A 137 -1.37 2.44 10.95
CA SER A 137 -1.78 1.12 11.40
C SER A 137 -3.25 1.07 11.80
N LEU A 138 -3.98 0.12 11.23
CA LEU A 138 -5.36 -0.21 11.55
C LEU A 138 -5.40 -1.52 12.34
N GLY A 139 -5.86 -1.44 13.59
CA GLY A 139 -5.90 -2.56 14.51
C GLY A 139 -4.86 -2.42 15.64
N THR A 140 -4.50 -3.53 16.27
CA THR A 140 -3.68 -3.56 17.50
C THR A 140 -2.50 -4.53 17.43
N GLU A 141 -2.32 -5.31 16.37
CA GLU A 141 -1.21 -6.29 16.26
C GLU A 141 0.18 -5.65 16.33
N HIS A 142 0.28 -4.35 16.00
CA HIS A 142 1.51 -3.55 16.09
C HIS A 142 1.87 -3.12 17.52
N VAL A 143 0.96 -3.22 18.48
CA VAL A 143 1.20 -2.76 19.86
C VAL A 143 2.34 -3.57 20.48
N GLY A 144 3.36 -2.86 20.99
CA GLY A 144 4.55 -3.47 21.57
C GLY A 144 5.57 -3.96 20.56
N ALA A 145 5.39 -3.68 19.27
CA ALA A 145 6.34 -3.98 18.21
C ALA A 145 6.89 -2.69 17.58
N MET A 146 8.15 -2.73 17.15
CA MET A 146 8.74 -1.67 16.33
C MET A 146 8.41 -1.97 14.88
N LEU A 147 7.79 -1.02 14.19
CA LEU A 147 7.60 -1.10 12.75
C LEU A 147 8.95 -0.85 12.05
N PRO A 148 9.26 -1.61 10.98
CA PRO A 148 10.50 -1.46 10.22
C PRO A 148 10.60 -0.08 9.58
#